data_AF-A0A7W7RDU0-F1
#
_entry.id   AF-A0A7W7RDU0-F1
#
_cell.length_a   1.000
_cell.length_b   1.000
_cell.length_c   1.000
_cell.angle_alpha   90.00
_cell.angle_beta   90.00
_cell.angle_gamma   90.00
#
_symmetry.space_group_name_H-M   'P 1'
#
loop_
_entity.id
_entity.type
_entity.pdbx_description
1 polymer ?
#
loop_
_entity_poly.entity_id
_entity_poly.type
_entity_poly.pdbx_seq_one_letter_code
_entity_poly.pdbx_strand_id
1 'polypeptide(L)'
;MPGAERVEGTPLGAAPQGGAPRTVWLTTESDPGLLSARAAALRLQEQGRTAHLVWNPVTGETAQLLPTTSAANGALTDRGVDHAAEGRVCILILVIGRTLAPFTDGPLTGLADILTWLDSWEVARQWPAGAPAAPSERALWSSSRERIWARGGHFGHCQVPGAHSDSPGAISPERILGAPHAVAAPTPPRPPEPRRGGGHPQRDVCEHDIMDPPGGVGSSGLDTRPRVGALPS
;
A
#
# COMPACT_ATOMS: atom_id res chain seq x y z
N MET A 1 -1.81 -19.00 -2.44
CA MET A 1 -2.28 -18.39 -3.70
C MET A 1 -2.86 -19.47 -4.61
N PRO A 2 -4.02 -19.28 -5.24
CA PRO A 2 -4.49 -20.16 -6.31
C PRO A 2 -3.49 -20.21 -7.48
N GLY A 3 -3.29 -21.37 -8.11
CA GLY A 3 -2.39 -21.52 -9.26
C GLY A 3 -0.88 -21.52 -8.97
N ALA A 4 -0.42 -21.03 -7.81
CA ALA A 4 0.99 -21.10 -7.41
C ALA A 4 1.44 -22.56 -7.18
N GLU A 5 2.64 -22.91 -7.63
CA GLU A 5 3.25 -24.20 -7.30
C GLU A 5 3.49 -24.28 -5.78
N ARG A 6 3.27 -25.44 -5.15
CA ARG A 6 3.58 -25.64 -3.74
C ARG A 6 4.91 -26.34 -3.58
N VAL A 7 5.82 -25.75 -2.80
CA VAL A 7 7.05 -26.40 -2.36
C VAL A 7 6.79 -27.00 -0.98
N GLU A 8 6.97 -28.31 -0.86
CA GLU A 8 6.73 -29.03 0.40
C GLU A 8 7.84 -28.71 1.42
N GLY A 9 7.47 -27.93 2.44
CA GLY A 9 8.34 -27.50 3.52
C GLY A 9 7.83 -27.89 4.90
N THR A 10 8.75 -28.13 5.82
CA THR A 10 8.53 -28.29 7.27
C THR A 10 9.50 -27.34 7.97
N PRO A 11 9.07 -26.53 8.95
CA PRO A 11 7.88 -26.68 9.78
C PRO A 11 6.67 -25.84 9.36
N LEU A 12 5.49 -26.24 9.85
CA LEU A 12 4.32 -25.36 9.92
C LEU A 12 4.67 -24.12 10.73
N GLY A 13 4.50 -22.94 10.13
CA GLY A 13 4.59 -21.67 10.84
C GLY A 13 3.51 -21.54 11.91
N ALA A 14 3.78 -20.77 12.96
CA ALA A 14 2.92 -20.62 14.13
C ALA A 14 1.53 -20.03 13.79
N ALA A 15 0.58 -20.09 14.72
CA ALA A 15 -0.71 -19.42 14.52
C ALA A 15 -0.56 -17.88 14.50
N PRO A 16 -1.26 -17.16 13.61
CA PRO A 16 -1.34 -15.70 13.65
C PRO A 16 -1.99 -15.19 14.94
N GLN A 17 -1.58 -14.00 15.39
CA GLN A 17 -1.98 -13.39 16.66
C GLN A 17 -3.25 -12.51 16.56
N GLY A 18 -3.77 -12.29 15.35
CA GLY A 18 -4.93 -11.43 15.11
C GLY A 18 -4.60 -9.95 14.97
N GLY A 19 -5.61 -9.14 14.65
CA GLY A 19 -5.45 -7.73 14.26
C GLY A 19 -5.52 -7.49 12.74
N ALA A 20 -5.12 -6.32 12.27
CA ALA A 20 -5.27 -5.93 10.86
C ALA A 20 -4.45 -6.84 9.91
N PRO A 21 -5.05 -7.38 8.82
CA PRO A 21 -4.35 -8.11 7.77
C PRO A 21 -3.25 -7.27 7.11
N ARG A 22 -2.13 -7.88 6.74
CA ARG A 22 -1.01 -7.18 6.11
C ARG A 22 -0.19 -8.04 5.17
N THR A 23 0.55 -7.37 4.29
CA THR A 23 1.56 -7.95 3.41
C THR A 23 2.88 -7.22 3.55
N VAL A 24 3.98 -7.97 3.65
CA VAL A 24 5.33 -7.44 3.62
C VAL A 24 5.99 -7.88 2.32
N TRP A 25 6.55 -6.90 1.60
CA TRP A 25 7.29 -7.11 0.36
C TRP A 25 8.80 -7.15 0.65
N LEU A 26 9.46 -8.17 0.13
CA LEU A 26 10.89 -8.43 0.30
C LEU A 26 11.53 -8.79 -1.06
N THR A 27 12.85 -8.75 -1.15
CA THR A 27 13.65 -9.15 -2.33
C THR A 27 14.56 -10.36 -2.01
N THR A 28 14.82 -11.20 -3.01
CA THR A 28 15.76 -12.34 -2.89
C THR A 28 17.24 -11.97 -3.03
N GLU A 29 17.55 -10.73 -3.42
CA GLU A 29 18.88 -10.29 -3.89
C GLU A 29 19.45 -11.14 -5.05
N SER A 30 18.55 -11.62 -5.92
CA SER A 30 18.87 -12.45 -7.09
C SER A 30 18.37 -11.83 -8.40
N ASP A 31 18.85 -12.35 -9.53
CA ASP A 31 18.47 -11.91 -10.86
C ASP A 31 17.16 -12.60 -11.33
N PRO A 32 16.08 -11.85 -11.65
CA PRO A 32 14.83 -12.43 -12.12
C PRO A 32 14.91 -13.01 -13.54
N GLY A 33 15.93 -12.68 -14.34
CA GLY A 33 16.17 -13.32 -15.63
C GLY A 33 16.81 -14.71 -15.54
N LEU A 34 17.38 -15.08 -14.39
CA LEU A 34 18.16 -16.31 -14.20
C LEU A 34 17.57 -17.30 -13.19
N LEU A 35 16.61 -16.88 -12.36
CA LEU A 35 16.10 -17.68 -11.25
C LEU A 35 14.58 -17.85 -11.32
N SER A 36 14.12 -19.09 -11.26
CA SER A 36 12.70 -19.44 -11.15
C SER A 36 12.17 -19.23 -9.72
N ALA A 37 10.87 -18.96 -9.58
CA ALA A 37 10.21 -18.87 -8.28
C ALA A 37 10.37 -20.16 -7.47
N ARG A 38 10.24 -21.33 -8.14
CA ARG A 38 10.49 -22.64 -7.55
C ARG A 38 11.92 -22.82 -7.02
N ALA A 39 12.94 -22.45 -7.80
CA ALA A 39 14.34 -22.59 -7.37
C ALA A 39 14.68 -21.64 -6.22
N ALA A 40 14.15 -20.41 -6.25
CA ALA A 40 14.25 -19.48 -5.13
C ALA A 40 13.55 -20.00 -3.86
N ALA A 41 12.37 -20.60 -3.99
CA ALA A 41 11.65 -21.23 -2.88
C ALA A 41 12.41 -22.41 -2.25
N LEU A 42 12.94 -23.34 -3.06
CA LEU A 42 13.77 -24.44 -2.57
C LEU A 42 15.01 -23.92 -1.83
N ARG A 43 15.68 -22.89 -2.35
CA ARG A 43 16.84 -22.28 -1.70
C ARG A 43 16.53 -21.62 -0.36
N LEU A 44 15.33 -21.04 -0.17
CA LEU A 44 14.91 -20.54 1.15
C LEU A 44 14.77 -21.67 2.16
N GLN A 45 14.15 -22.77 1.74
CA GLN A 45 13.94 -23.95 2.58
C GLN A 45 15.27 -24.58 3.00
N GLU A 46 16.24 -24.71 2.08
CA GLU A 46 17.62 -25.12 2.39
C GLU A 46 18.33 -24.19 3.39
N GLN A 47 18.00 -22.90 3.36
CA GLN A 47 18.51 -21.88 4.30
C GLN A 47 17.73 -21.82 5.63
N GLY A 48 16.70 -22.66 5.83
CA GLY A 48 15.82 -22.59 7.00
C GLY A 48 14.98 -21.30 7.07
N ARG A 49 14.86 -20.56 5.97
CA ARG A 49 14.11 -19.30 5.88
C ARG A 49 12.68 -19.56 5.41
N THR A 50 11.75 -18.76 5.90
CA THR A 50 10.32 -18.88 5.56
C THR A 50 9.79 -17.64 4.84
N ALA A 51 8.78 -17.86 4.00
CA ALA A 51 7.96 -16.84 3.34
C ALA A 51 6.62 -17.49 2.95
N HIS A 52 5.61 -16.70 2.60
CA HIS A 52 4.36 -17.27 2.07
C HIS A 52 4.49 -17.54 0.59
N LEU A 53 4.93 -16.54 -0.17
CA LEU A 53 5.01 -16.58 -1.62
C LEU A 53 6.39 -16.11 -2.09
N VAL A 54 6.96 -16.83 -3.05
CA VAL A 54 8.04 -16.35 -3.91
C VAL A 54 7.44 -16.01 -5.27
N TRP A 55 7.82 -14.88 -5.85
CA TRP A 55 7.30 -14.40 -7.14
C TRP A 55 8.43 -13.90 -8.03
N ASN A 56 8.46 -14.37 -9.29
CA ASN A 56 9.31 -13.78 -10.32
C ASN A 56 8.53 -12.68 -11.07
N PRO A 57 8.90 -11.39 -10.95
CA PRO A 57 8.16 -10.27 -11.53
C PRO A 57 8.33 -10.13 -13.05
N VAL A 58 9.26 -10.90 -13.66
CA VAL A 58 9.49 -10.93 -15.11
C VAL A 58 8.65 -12.04 -15.76
N THR A 59 8.71 -13.25 -15.23
CA THR A 59 8.00 -14.41 -15.82
C THR A 59 6.57 -14.57 -15.30
N GLY A 60 6.24 -14.00 -14.14
CA GLY A 60 4.96 -14.21 -13.45
C GLY A 60 4.86 -15.54 -12.69
N GLU A 61 5.93 -16.34 -12.67
CA GLU A 61 5.98 -17.59 -11.91
C GLU A 61 5.83 -17.31 -10.41
N THR A 62 5.07 -18.16 -9.72
CA THR A 62 4.88 -18.09 -8.27
C THR A 62 5.03 -19.46 -7.60
N ALA A 63 5.68 -19.47 -6.45
CA ALA A 63 5.87 -20.65 -5.62
C ALA A 63 5.47 -20.34 -4.16
N GLN A 64 4.60 -21.16 -3.58
CA GLN A 64 4.11 -21.02 -2.22
C GLN A 64 4.83 -22.00 -1.28
N LEU A 65 5.41 -21.49 -0.19
CA LEU A 65 6.09 -22.32 0.84
C LEU A 65 5.21 -22.51 2.08
N LEU A 66 4.57 -21.43 2.55
CA LEU A 66 3.68 -21.47 3.73
C LEU A 66 2.21 -21.24 3.36
N PRO A 67 1.25 -21.88 4.05
CA PRO A 67 -0.16 -21.49 3.98
C PRO A 67 -0.34 -20.09 4.59
N THR A 68 -1.27 -19.31 4.07
CA THR A 68 -1.53 -17.93 4.54
C THR A 68 -1.92 -17.86 6.03
N THR A 69 -2.45 -18.96 6.56
CA THR A 69 -2.88 -19.14 7.96
C THR A 69 -1.73 -19.51 8.91
N SER A 70 -0.47 -19.52 8.46
CA SER A 70 0.72 -19.73 9.29
C SER A 70 1.59 -18.48 9.31
N ALA A 71 2.15 -18.14 10.45
CA ALA A 71 3.11 -17.05 10.63
C ALA A 71 4.50 -17.46 10.12
N ALA A 72 5.16 -16.57 9.36
CA ALA A 72 6.51 -16.78 8.83
C ALA A 72 7.57 -16.39 9.86
N ASN A 73 7.56 -17.07 11.02
CA ASN A 73 8.44 -16.72 12.14
C ASN A 73 9.94 -16.80 11.77
N GLY A 74 10.72 -15.86 12.30
CA GLY A 74 12.13 -15.66 12.02
C GLY A 74 12.44 -14.92 10.72
N ALA A 75 11.43 -14.49 9.95
CA ALA A 75 11.64 -13.94 8.61
C ALA A 75 11.72 -12.39 8.55
N LEU A 76 11.11 -11.66 9.50
CA LEU A 76 11.09 -10.19 9.48
C LEU A 76 12.13 -9.50 10.37
N THR A 77 12.76 -10.21 11.31
CA THR A 77 13.88 -9.65 12.08
C THR A 77 14.87 -10.73 12.53
N ASP A 78 16.15 -10.37 12.65
CA ASP A 78 17.19 -11.17 13.32
C ASP A 78 17.26 -10.89 14.84
N ARG A 79 16.60 -9.81 15.31
CA ARG A 79 16.68 -9.31 16.69
C ARG A 79 15.36 -8.71 17.17
N GLY A 80 14.99 -8.96 18.42
CA GLY A 80 13.80 -8.36 19.05
C GLY A 80 12.52 -9.14 18.77
N VAL A 81 11.38 -8.43 18.77
CA VAL A 81 10.06 -9.01 18.52
C VAL A 81 9.88 -9.24 17.01
N ASP A 82 9.52 -10.46 16.62
CA ASP A 82 9.18 -10.76 15.24
C ASP A 82 7.70 -10.50 14.96
N HIS A 83 7.45 -9.49 14.12
CA HIS A 83 6.11 -9.08 13.73
C HIS A 83 5.46 -10.00 12.66
N ALA A 84 6.14 -11.05 12.18
CA ALA A 84 5.62 -11.98 11.18
C ALA A 84 4.40 -12.80 11.63
N ALA A 85 4.10 -12.80 12.93
CA ALA A 85 2.92 -13.45 13.51
C ALA A 85 1.73 -12.50 13.73
N GLU A 86 1.89 -11.19 13.55
CA GLU A 86 0.82 -10.23 13.87
C GLU A 86 -0.20 -10.04 12.74
N GLY A 87 -1.45 -9.78 13.11
CA GLY A 87 -2.57 -9.68 12.16
C GLY A 87 -3.36 -10.99 12.08
N ARG A 88 -4.56 -10.95 11.48
CA ARG A 88 -5.25 -12.18 11.06
C ARG A 88 -4.41 -12.97 10.05
N VAL A 89 -3.66 -12.26 9.20
CA VAL A 89 -2.56 -12.77 8.37
C VAL A 89 -1.45 -11.72 8.28
N CYS A 90 -0.21 -12.17 8.17
CA CYS A 90 0.94 -11.37 7.76
C CYS A 90 1.65 -12.09 6.62
N ILE A 91 1.39 -11.68 5.38
CA ILE A 91 1.80 -12.40 4.18
C ILE A 91 3.14 -11.85 3.69
N LEU A 92 4.18 -12.69 3.70
CA LEU A 92 5.49 -12.33 3.17
C LEU A 92 5.57 -12.75 1.70
N ILE A 93 5.76 -11.75 0.83
CA ILE A 93 6.02 -11.94 -0.60
C ILE A 93 7.48 -11.61 -0.86
N LEU A 94 8.26 -12.64 -1.20
CA LEU A 94 9.66 -12.53 -1.56
C LEU A 94 9.80 -12.49 -3.09
N VAL A 95 10.03 -11.29 -3.61
CA VAL A 95 10.14 -11.01 -5.04
C VAL A 95 11.56 -11.34 -5.52
N ILE A 96 11.69 -12.03 -6.66
CA ILE A 96 12.99 -12.20 -7.29
C ILE A 96 13.44 -10.86 -7.88
N GLY A 97 14.52 -10.33 -7.33
CA GLY A 97 15.01 -8.99 -7.62
C GLY A 97 16.05 -8.56 -6.60
N ARG A 98 16.49 -7.29 -6.71
CA ARG A 98 17.53 -6.71 -5.86
C ARG A 98 17.04 -5.40 -5.26
N THR A 99 17.43 -5.12 -4.02
CA THR A 99 17.10 -3.86 -3.33
C THR A 99 17.58 -2.63 -4.10
N LEU A 100 18.71 -2.73 -4.82
CA LEU A 100 19.27 -1.65 -5.63
C LEU A 100 18.69 -1.53 -7.05
N ALA A 101 17.77 -2.41 -7.44
CA ALA A 101 17.10 -2.39 -8.73
C ALA A 101 15.60 -2.69 -8.51
N PRO A 102 14.78 -1.66 -8.16
CA PRO A 102 13.39 -1.83 -7.77
C PRO A 102 12.61 -2.65 -8.80
N PHE A 103 12.02 -3.77 -8.36
CA PHE A 103 11.28 -4.65 -9.28
C PHE A 103 10.07 -3.96 -9.93
N THR A 104 9.61 -2.85 -9.33
CA THR A 104 8.57 -1.97 -9.88
C THR A 104 8.99 -1.18 -11.10
N ASP A 105 10.25 -1.20 -11.51
CA ASP A 105 10.66 -0.63 -12.80
C ASP A 105 10.40 -1.61 -13.96
N GLY A 106 10.33 -2.92 -13.64
CA GLY A 106 10.09 -4.02 -14.58
C GLY A 106 8.63 -4.24 -15.01
N PRO A 107 8.32 -5.42 -15.59
CA PRO A 107 7.01 -5.68 -16.21
C PRO A 107 5.89 -6.08 -15.23
N LEU A 108 6.22 -6.55 -14.01
CA LEU A 108 5.25 -6.93 -12.98
C LEU A 108 4.25 -8.01 -13.41
N THR A 109 4.72 -8.98 -14.20
CA THR A 109 3.92 -10.09 -14.73
C THR A 109 3.25 -10.88 -13.60
N GLY A 110 1.95 -11.16 -13.68
CA GLY A 110 1.19 -11.92 -12.66
C GLY A 110 0.81 -11.14 -11.39
N LEU A 111 1.18 -9.85 -11.27
CA LEU A 111 0.86 -9.04 -10.09
C LEU A 111 -0.66 -8.95 -9.81
N ALA A 112 -1.51 -8.88 -10.84
CA ALA A 112 -2.95 -8.77 -10.67
C ALA A 112 -3.56 -9.98 -9.93
N ASP A 113 -3.05 -11.19 -10.18
CA ASP A 113 -3.49 -12.42 -9.53
C ASP A 113 -3.03 -12.47 -8.07
N ILE A 114 -1.81 -11.96 -7.80
CA ILE A 114 -1.29 -11.79 -6.44
C ILE A 114 -2.18 -10.82 -5.66
N LEU A 115 -2.49 -9.64 -6.20
CA LEU A 115 -3.37 -8.67 -5.52
C LEU A 115 -4.77 -9.23 -5.29
N THR A 116 -5.35 -9.93 -6.26
CA THR A 116 -6.66 -10.59 -6.12
C THR A 116 -6.64 -11.65 -5.01
N TRP A 117 -5.55 -12.40 -4.89
CA TRP A 117 -5.34 -13.30 -3.76
C TRP A 117 -5.19 -12.55 -2.43
N LEU A 118 -4.47 -11.42 -2.38
CA LEU A 118 -4.33 -10.61 -1.16
C LEU A 118 -5.66 -9.98 -0.71
N ASP A 119 -6.50 -9.53 -1.65
CA ASP A 119 -7.85 -9.04 -1.39
C ASP A 119 -8.72 -10.13 -0.73
N SER A 120 -8.55 -11.40 -1.13
CA SER A 120 -9.28 -12.53 -0.52
C SER A 120 -8.87 -12.81 0.93
N TRP A 121 -7.83 -12.15 1.44
CA TRP A 121 -7.43 -12.16 2.86
C TRP A 121 -7.63 -10.80 3.54
N GLU A 122 -8.43 -9.91 2.92
CA GLU A 122 -8.77 -8.58 3.43
C GLU A 122 -7.54 -7.68 3.67
N VAL A 123 -6.44 -7.91 2.95
CA VAL A 123 -5.28 -7.01 2.98
C VAL A 123 -5.65 -5.73 2.24
N ALA A 124 -5.82 -4.64 2.99
CA ALA A 124 -6.20 -3.36 2.42
C ALA A 124 -5.13 -2.85 1.43
N ARG A 125 -5.56 -2.51 0.20
CA ARG A 125 -4.73 -1.91 -0.87
C ARG A 125 -4.30 -0.47 -0.57
N GLN A 126 -3.56 -0.31 0.51
CA GLN A 126 -2.99 0.94 0.99
C GLN A 126 -1.54 0.70 1.45
N TRP A 127 -0.74 1.76 1.46
CA TRP A 127 0.64 1.72 1.95
C TRP A 127 0.82 2.73 3.09
N PRO A 128 0.45 2.40 4.34
CA PRO A 128 0.29 3.39 5.41
C PRO A 128 1.57 4.11 5.81
N ALA A 129 2.73 3.52 5.53
CA ALA A 129 4.05 4.07 5.79
C ALA A 129 4.57 4.98 4.65
N GLY A 130 3.80 5.18 3.57
CA GLY A 130 4.29 5.80 2.34
C GLY A 130 5.23 4.86 1.56
N ALA A 131 5.75 5.32 0.42
CA ALA A 131 6.68 4.52 -0.39
C ALA A 131 7.91 4.08 0.44
N PRO A 132 8.38 2.83 0.30
CA PRO A 132 9.67 2.41 0.83
C PRO A 132 10.79 3.30 0.28
N ALA A 133 11.61 3.84 1.19
CA ALA A 133 12.67 4.77 0.83
C ALA A 133 13.90 4.04 0.23
N ALA A 134 14.75 4.78 -0.47
CA ALA A 134 16.03 4.22 -0.92
C ALA A 134 16.94 3.89 0.29
N PRO A 135 17.91 2.96 0.18
CA PRO A 135 18.78 2.56 1.30
C PRO A 135 19.52 3.73 1.98
N SER A 136 19.79 4.81 1.23
CA SER A 136 20.45 6.04 1.71
C SER A 136 19.55 6.98 2.52
N GLU A 137 18.23 6.78 2.54
CA GLU A 137 17.24 7.73 3.06
C GLU A 137 16.64 7.31 4.41
N ARG A 138 17.48 6.68 5.27
CA ARG A 138 17.03 6.06 6.52
C ARG A 138 16.64 7.07 7.60
N ALA A 139 15.38 7.50 7.59
CA ALA A 139 14.81 8.39 8.61
C ALA A 139 14.76 7.73 10.01
N LEU A 140 15.18 8.51 11.03
CA LEU A 140 15.30 8.08 12.42
C LEU A 140 13.97 7.56 13.01
N TRP A 141 14.09 6.50 13.81
CA TRP A 141 12.99 5.65 14.24
C TRP A 141 12.19 6.20 15.44
N SER A 142 10.88 5.95 15.49
CA SER A 142 10.00 6.35 16.61
C SER A 142 8.75 5.48 16.73
N SER A 143 8.05 5.59 17.87
CA SER A 143 6.76 4.92 18.18
C SER A 143 5.65 5.18 17.16
N SER A 144 5.83 6.15 16.26
CA SER A 144 4.96 6.34 15.10
C SER A 144 4.93 5.12 14.17
N ARG A 145 6.04 4.37 14.03
CA ARG A 145 6.09 3.17 13.16
C ARG A 145 5.18 2.05 13.68
N GLU A 146 5.18 1.76 14.98
CA GLU A 146 4.27 0.76 15.59
C GLU A 146 2.79 1.09 15.31
N ARG A 147 2.41 2.37 15.48
CA ARG A 147 1.04 2.83 15.22
C ARG A 147 0.66 2.76 13.73
N ILE A 148 1.63 2.91 12.83
CA ILE A 148 1.43 2.80 11.38
C ILE A 148 1.32 1.33 10.98
N TRP A 149 2.20 0.46 11.50
CA TRP A 149 2.21 -0.99 11.29
C TRP A 149 0.90 -1.65 11.74
N ALA A 150 0.38 -1.26 12.91
CA ALA A 150 -0.90 -1.75 13.44
C ALA A 150 -2.14 -1.48 12.55
N ARG A 151 -2.03 -0.59 11.54
CA ARG A 151 -3.11 -0.32 10.57
C ARG A 151 -3.31 -1.43 9.53
N GLY A 152 -2.30 -2.29 9.32
CA GLY A 152 -2.31 -3.29 8.24
C GLY A 152 -2.28 -2.68 6.82
N GLY A 153 -2.39 -3.54 5.81
CA GLY A 153 -2.11 -3.19 4.41
C GLY A 153 -0.69 -3.58 4.00
N HIS A 154 -0.07 -2.83 3.08
CA HIS A 154 1.22 -3.19 2.49
C HIS A 154 2.40 -2.42 3.11
N PHE A 155 3.54 -3.11 3.26
CA PHE A 155 4.79 -2.58 3.82
C PHE A 155 6.00 -3.15 3.07
N GLY A 156 7.08 -2.38 3.00
CA GLY A 156 8.41 -2.93 2.69
C GLY A 156 9.06 -3.49 3.96
N HIS A 157 9.98 -4.45 3.84
CA HIS A 157 10.72 -4.98 4.99
C HIS A 157 11.41 -3.88 5.82
N CYS A 158 11.98 -2.87 5.15
CA CYS A 158 12.62 -1.69 5.76
C CYS A 158 11.66 -0.79 6.60
N GLN A 159 10.35 -1.00 6.48
CA GLN A 159 9.31 -0.28 7.21
C GLN A 159 8.75 -1.05 8.40
N VAL A 160 9.00 -2.36 8.49
CA VAL A 160 8.61 -3.19 9.64
C VAL A 160 9.32 -2.65 10.90
N PRO A 161 8.66 -2.55 12.07
CA PRO A 161 9.33 -2.12 13.30
C PRO A 161 10.46 -3.09 13.66
N GLY A 162 11.54 -2.57 14.26
CA GLY A 162 12.75 -3.34 14.59
C GLY A 162 13.61 -3.83 13.41
N ALA A 163 13.12 -3.84 12.16
CA ALA A 163 13.82 -4.48 11.05
C ALA A 163 15.09 -3.75 10.58
N HIS A 164 16.19 -4.51 10.50
CA HIS A 164 17.49 -4.08 9.98
C HIS A 164 17.67 -4.46 8.49
N SER A 165 16.71 -4.05 7.66
CA SER A 165 16.68 -4.37 6.23
C SER A 165 16.45 -3.11 5.40
N ASP A 166 16.96 -3.11 4.17
CA ASP A 166 16.69 -2.08 3.15
C ASP A 166 15.73 -2.60 2.07
N SER A 167 15.44 -3.91 2.13
CA SER A 167 14.52 -4.60 1.23
C SER A 167 13.11 -3.99 1.35
N PRO A 168 12.36 -3.87 0.24
CA PRO A 168 12.67 -4.29 -1.14
C PRO A 168 13.33 -3.18 -1.99
N GLY A 169 13.86 -2.12 -1.37
CA GLY A 169 14.36 -0.94 -2.06
C GLY A 169 13.26 0.08 -2.41
N ALA A 170 13.60 1.06 -3.25
CA ALA A 170 12.75 2.19 -3.64
C ALA A 170 11.63 1.80 -4.62
N ILE A 171 10.78 0.86 -4.24
CA ILE A 171 9.65 0.38 -5.03
C ILE A 171 8.49 1.40 -5.06
N SER A 172 7.75 1.43 -6.16
CA SER A 172 6.54 2.27 -6.31
C SER A 172 5.28 1.55 -5.80
N PRO A 173 4.64 2.03 -4.71
CA PRO A 173 3.35 1.50 -4.26
C PRO A 173 2.25 1.66 -5.31
N GLU A 174 2.28 2.72 -6.11
CA GLU A 174 1.27 2.99 -7.15
C GLU A 174 1.30 1.94 -8.26
N ARG A 175 2.51 1.50 -8.66
CA ARG A 175 2.66 0.39 -9.62
C ARG A 175 2.29 -0.97 -9.03
N ILE A 176 2.37 -1.13 -7.70
CA ILE A 176 1.99 -2.39 -7.02
C ILE A 176 0.49 -2.48 -6.76
N LEU A 177 -0.13 -1.43 -6.23
CA LEU A 177 -1.54 -1.46 -5.82
C LEU A 177 -2.50 -1.12 -6.96
N GLY A 178 -1.96 -0.57 -8.05
CA GLY A 178 -2.68 0.22 -9.04
C GLY A 178 -2.88 1.66 -8.55
N ALA A 179 -3.13 2.58 -9.48
CA ALA A 179 -3.74 3.86 -9.11
C ALA A 179 -5.06 3.56 -8.36
N PRO A 180 -5.36 4.25 -7.24
CA PRO A 180 -6.57 3.97 -6.47
C PRO A 180 -7.77 4.12 -7.39
N HIS A 181 -8.49 3.02 -7.63
CA HIS A 181 -9.79 3.09 -8.26
C HIS A 181 -10.64 3.95 -7.33
N ALA A 182 -11.00 5.15 -7.77
CA ALA A 182 -11.82 6.05 -6.97
C ALA A 182 -13.14 5.33 -6.73
N VAL A 183 -13.32 4.78 -5.53
CA VAL A 183 -14.60 4.24 -5.10
C VAL A 183 -15.53 5.43 -5.10
N ALA A 184 -16.36 5.51 -6.14
CA ALA A 184 -17.38 6.54 -6.24
C ALA A 184 -18.19 6.47 -4.95
N ALA A 185 -18.11 7.53 -4.14
CA ALA A 185 -18.82 7.57 -2.87
C ALA A 185 -20.29 7.23 -3.16
N PRO A 186 -20.94 6.37 -2.35
CA PRO A 186 -22.34 6.02 -2.58
C PRO A 186 -23.15 7.30 -2.61
N THR A 187 -23.71 7.62 -3.78
CA THR A 187 -24.47 8.86 -3.98
C THR A 187 -25.54 8.91 -2.90
N PRO A 188 -25.57 9.96 -2.05
CA PRO A 188 -26.58 10.03 -1.00
C PRO A 188 -27.96 9.97 -1.64
N PRO A 189 -28.92 9.22 -1.07
CA PRO A 189 -30.23 9.05 -1.67
C PRO A 189 -30.86 10.42 -1.89
N ARG A 190 -31.25 10.71 -3.14
CA ARG A 190 -31.88 11.98 -3.51
C ARG A 190 -33.09 12.18 -2.59
N PRO A 191 -33.20 13.33 -1.88
CA PRO A 191 -34.36 13.57 -1.03
C PRO A 191 -35.64 13.49 -1.87
N PRO A 192 -36.73 12.92 -1.33
CA PRO A 192 -37.96 12.74 -2.09
C PRO A 192 -38.50 14.10 -2.54
N GLU A 193 -38.80 14.23 -3.82
CA GLU A 193 -39.38 15.46 -4.37
C GLU A 193 -40.70 15.77 -3.65
N PRO A 194 -40.92 17.03 -3.22
CA PRO A 194 -42.17 17.41 -2.60
C PRO A 194 -43.30 17.25 -3.63
N ARG A 195 -44.22 16.32 -3.36
CA ARG A 195 -45.44 16.14 -4.16
C ARG A 195 -46.15 17.48 -4.27
N ARG A 196 -46.19 18.07 -5.47
CA ARG A 196 -47.05 19.22 -5.76
C ARG A 196 -48.51 18.79 -5.63
N GLY A 197 -49.07 18.97 -4.43
CA GLY A 197 -50.51 18.91 -4.23
C GLY A 197 -51.18 19.98 -5.10
N GLY A 198 -52.17 19.57 -5.89
CA GLY A 198 -52.96 20.50 -6.70
C GLY A 198 -53.71 21.47 -5.79
N GLY A 199 -53.62 22.77 -6.08
CA GLY A 199 -54.14 23.82 -5.22
C GLY A 199 -54.09 25.20 -5.86
N HIS A 200 -54.88 25.40 -6.92
CA HIS A 200 -55.29 26.72 -7.40
C HIS A 200 -56.82 26.79 -7.36
N PRO A 201 -57.45 27.99 -7.32
CA PRO A 201 -56.86 29.33 -7.19
C PRO A 201 -57.48 30.15 -6.04
N GLN A 202 -56.91 31.32 -5.71
CA GLN A 202 -57.66 32.58 -5.86
C GLN A 202 -56.69 33.76 -6.05
N ARG A 203 -57.19 34.79 -6.73
CA ARG A 203 -56.51 36.07 -7.00
C ARG A 203 -56.51 36.92 -5.74
N ASP A 204 -55.52 37.80 -5.59
CA ASP A 204 -55.84 39.23 -5.68
C ASP A 204 -54.65 40.07 -6.11
N VAL A 205 -54.97 41.27 -6.60
CA VAL A 205 -54.05 42.23 -7.23
C VAL A 205 -53.60 43.27 -6.22
N CYS A 206 -52.32 43.64 -6.22
CA CYS A 206 -51.90 45.06 -6.14
C CYS A 206 -50.41 45.23 -6.47
N GLU A 207 -50.18 46.01 -7.51
CA GLU A 207 -48.92 46.57 -7.98
C GLU A 207 -48.47 47.72 -7.05
N HIS A 208 -47.17 47.84 -6.74
CA HIS A 208 -46.48 49.10 -6.40
C HIS A 208 -44.94 48.92 -6.42
N ASP A 209 -44.32 49.61 -7.38
CA ASP A 209 -43.09 50.41 -7.29
C ASP A 209 -41.73 49.88 -6.75
N ILE A 210 -40.75 49.93 -7.67
CA ILE A 210 -39.52 50.75 -7.63
C ILE A 210 -38.65 50.68 -6.35
N MET A 211 -37.43 50.13 -6.44
CA MET A 211 -36.20 50.93 -6.70
C MET A 211 -34.90 50.10 -6.63
N ASP A 212 -34.09 50.11 -7.70
CA ASP A 212 -32.65 49.80 -7.64
C ASP A 212 -31.84 51.09 -7.42
N PRO A 213 -30.68 51.03 -6.74
CA PRO A 213 -29.54 51.82 -7.20
C PRO A 213 -28.20 51.03 -7.27
N PRO A 214 -27.26 51.42 -8.17
CA PRO A 214 -26.04 50.65 -8.46
C PRO A 214 -24.73 51.28 -7.91
N GLY A 215 -23.62 50.54 -8.00
CA GLY A 215 -22.31 51.12 -8.39
C GLY A 215 -21.09 50.90 -7.48
N GLY A 216 -19.89 51.05 -8.08
CA GLY A 216 -18.56 51.09 -7.43
C GLY A 216 -17.84 49.74 -7.34
N VAL A 217 -16.83 49.32 -8.13
CA VAL A 217 -15.69 49.96 -8.87
C VAL A 217 -14.44 50.22 -8.01
N GLY A 218 -13.32 49.57 -8.40
CA GLY A 218 -11.93 49.91 -8.02
C GLY A 218 -11.43 49.29 -6.70
N SER A 219 -10.12 49.11 -6.46
CA SER A 219 -8.97 49.19 -7.37
C SER A 219 -7.71 48.56 -6.73
N SER A 220 -6.89 47.90 -7.55
CA SER A 220 -5.43 48.10 -7.73
C SER A 220 -4.45 48.20 -6.53
N GLY A 221 -3.33 47.46 -6.66
CA GLY A 221 -2.07 47.69 -5.92
C GLY A 221 -1.80 46.71 -4.77
N LEU A 222 -0.56 46.35 -4.45
CA LEU A 222 0.74 46.74 -5.03
C LEU A 222 1.78 45.63 -4.85
N ASP A 223 2.71 45.56 -5.80
CA ASP A 223 3.91 44.72 -5.82
C ASP A 223 4.97 45.24 -4.81
N THR A 224 5.69 44.35 -4.13
CA THR A 224 7.06 44.65 -3.61
C THR A 224 7.82 43.39 -3.15
N ARG A 225 8.71 42.88 -4.02
CA ARG A 225 10.02 42.28 -3.64
C ARG A 225 11.04 43.43 -3.46
N PRO A 226 12.19 43.31 -2.74
CA PRO A 226 13.22 42.24 -2.81
C PRO A 226 13.71 41.81 -1.39
N ARG A 227 14.92 41.30 -1.07
CA ARG A 227 16.22 41.13 -1.77
C ARG A 227 17.04 39.95 -1.18
N VAL A 228 18.24 39.73 -1.71
CA VAL A 228 19.24 38.69 -1.36
C VAL A 228 20.32 39.21 -0.38
N GLY A 229 20.84 38.31 0.47
CA GLY A 229 22.16 38.38 1.14
C GLY A 229 22.40 37.04 1.87
N ALA A 230 23.37 36.19 1.52
CA ALA A 230 24.84 36.30 1.44
C ALA A 230 25.53 35.68 2.70
N LEU A 231 26.31 34.62 2.46
CA LEU A 231 27.21 33.96 3.43
C LEU A 231 28.44 34.83 3.73
N PRO A 232 29.10 34.63 4.89
CA PRO A 232 30.34 33.82 4.93
C PRO A 232 30.45 32.99 6.25
N SER A 233 31.46 32.15 6.52
CA SER A 233 32.63 31.70 5.73
C SER A 233 33.02 30.28 6.15
#